data_AF-A0A8U0IDB0-F1
#
_entry.id   AF-A0A8U0IDB0-F1
#
_cell.length_a   1.000
_cell.length_b   1.000
_cell.length_c   1.000
_cell.angle_alpha   90.00
_cell.angle_beta   90.00
_cell.angle_gamma   90.00
#
_symmetry.space_group_name_H-M   'P 1'
#
loop_
_entity.id
_entity.type
_entity.pdbx_description
1 polymer ?
#
loop_
_entity_poly.entity_id
_entity_poly.type
_entity_poly.pdbx_seq_one_letter_code
_entity_poly.pdbx_strand_id
1 'polypeptide(L)'
;MAEEFDGEDALLEVDWGDSPSDAELADARMETTLQSVDRDEVVPDAARELGTVMSDIHVNGDAHLGVVRVPPNDALDWHLSRGGRKEWLYRDVLASDALSDALPALDLSPDRHPQDYTDLDWEHYSAYTLDGHLARHLVGGGAYYNFLEPPFHDVDAEIPGYEHVPESYGDRGDAKRLGERFVEAVFGERYGEFSASATFDRWCDWFESVAAWDVTYVCFDQRTRLAWVFVVTGAD
;
A
#
# COMPACT_ATOMS: atom_id res chain seq x y z
N MET A 1 16.92 27.93 -11.82
CA MET A 1 15.93 28.54 -10.91
C MET A 1 15.08 27.40 -10.44
N ALA A 2 15.36 26.92 -9.23
CA ALA A 2 14.51 25.94 -8.57
C ALA A 2 13.37 26.74 -7.96
N GLU A 3 12.13 26.40 -8.31
CA GLU A 3 10.97 26.88 -7.57
C GLU A 3 11.00 26.18 -6.21
N GLU A 4 11.24 26.98 -5.17
CA GLU A 4 11.01 26.58 -3.78
C GLU A 4 9.51 26.27 -3.65
N PHE A 5 9.18 24.98 -3.55
CA PHE A 5 7.83 24.52 -3.24
C PHE A 5 7.59 24.75 -1.74
N ASP A 6 6.93 25.86 -1.41
CA ASP A 6 6.40 26.16 -0.08
C ASP A 6 5.10 25.36 0.15
N GLY A 7 5.19 24.03 0.03
CA GLY A 7 4.08 23.07 0.03
C GLY A 7 3.79 22.41 1.37
N GLU A 8 4.43 22.84 2.45
CA GLU A 8 4.15 22.35 3.80
C GLU A 8 2.97 23.14 4.37
N ASP A 9 1.73 22.74 4.06
CA ASP A 9 0.50 22.91 4.89
C ASP A 9 -0.81 23.23 4.15
N ALA A 10 -0.80 23.42 2.83
CA ALA A 10 -2.05 23.67 2.11
C ALA A 10 -2.87 22.38 1.97
N LEU A 11 -3.99 22.30 2.69
CA LEU A 11 -5.03 21.29 2.47
C LEU A 11 -5.46 21.33 0.99
N LEU A 12 -5.81 20.16 0.42
CA LEU A 12 -6.72 20.15 -0.72
C LEU A 12 -8.06 20.71 -0.25
N GLU A 13 -8.22 22.04 -0.30
CA GLU A 13 -9.47 22.68 0.05
C GLU A 13 -10.56 22.18 -0.90
N VAL A 14 -11.70 21.81 -0.32
CA VAL A 14 -12.84 21.38 -1.13
C VAL A 14 -13.34 22.58 -1.92
N ASP A 15 -13.03 22.60 -3.21
CA ASP A 15 -13.62 23.55 -4.13
C ASP A 15 -15.09 23.18 -4.39
N TRP A 16 -15.99 24.02 -3.88
CA TRP A 16 -17.43 23.94 -4.10
C TRP A 16 -17.88 24.66 -5.37
N GLY A 17 -16.92 25.17 -6.16
CA GLY A 17 -17.12 25.74 -7.49
C GLY A 17 -17.62 24.72 -8.51
N ASP A 18 -17.63 25.15 -9.77
CA ASP A 18 -18.19 24.35 -10.87
C ASP A 18 -17.46 23.01 -10.98
N SER A 19 -18.25 21.93 -10.99
CA SER A 19 -17.74 20.57 -11.17
C SER A 19 -17.06 20.45 -12.54
N PRO A 20 -15.85 19.87 -12.63
CA PRO A 20 -15.31 19.45 -13.91
C PRO A 20 -16.27 18.44 -14.53
N SER A 21 -16.40 18.50 -15.86
CA SER A 21 -17.08 17.50 -16.66
C SER A 21 -16.32 16.18 -16.67
N ASP A 22 -17.01 15.09 -17.04
CA ASP A 22 -16.38 13.77 -17.18
C ASP A 22 -15.22 13.79 -18.20
N ALA A 23 -15.31 14.64 -19.24
CA ALA A 23 -14.25 14.81 -20.23
C ALA A 23 -13.03 15.51 -19.64
N GLU A 24 -13.23 16.58 -18.87
CA GLU A 24 -12.12 17.27 -18.17
C GLU A 24 -11.44 16.35 -17.15
N LEU A 25 -12.19 15.52 -16.44
CA LEU A 25 -11.62 14.51 -15.55
C LEU A 25 -10.83 13.44 -16.31
N ALA A 26 -11.31 12.98 -17.47
CA ALA A 26 -10.60 12.01 -18.29
C ALA A 26 -9.29 12.60 -18.86
N ASP A 27 -9.34 13.82 -19.39
CA ASP A 27 -8.17 14.54 -19.89
C ASP A 27 -7.15 14.76 -18.77
N ALA A 28 -7.60 15.23 -17.60
CA ALA A 28 -6.74 15.42 -16.44
C ALA A 28 -6.04 14.14 -15.97
N ARG A 29 -6.71 12.99 -16.04
CA ARG A 29 -6.09 11.68 -15.75
C ARG A 29 -5.02 11.33 -16.77
N MET A 30 -5.29 11.53 -18.06
CA MET A 30 -4.33 11.25 -19.12
C MET A 30 -3.09 12.16 -19.07
N GLU A 31 -3.25 13.40 -18.63
CA GLU A 31 -2.17 14.38 -18.48
C GLU A 31 -1.36 14.17 -17.19
N THR A 32 -1.96 13.55 -16.17
CA THR A 32 -1.32 13.35 -14.87
C THR A 32 -0.28 12.24 -14.96
N THR A 33 0.98 12.63 -14.90
CA THR A 33 2.10 11.69 -14.77
C THR A 33 2.50 11.57 -13.31
N LEU A 34 2.28 10.39 -12.73
CA LEU A 34 2.72 10.08 -11.37
C LEU A 34 4.24 10.17 -11.25
N GLN A 35 4.73 10.59 -10.09
CA GLN A 35 6.15 10.91 -9.88
C GLN A 35 6.76 9.99 -8.83
N SER A 36 7.94 9.46 -9.13
CA SER A 36 8.79 8.80 -8.14
C SER A 36 9.24 9.81 -7.08
N VAL A 37 9.41 9.34 -5.85
CA VAL A 37 9.88 10.16 -4.72
C VAL A 37 11.12 9.54 -4.09
N ASP A 38 11.95 10.38 -3.47
CA ASP A 38 13.08 9.89 -2.69
C ASP A 38 12.56 9.26 -1.39
N ARG A 39 12.68 7.93 -1.28
CA ARG A 39 12.21 7.15 -0.15
C ARG A 39 12.95 7.49 1.15
N ASP A 40 14.19 7.96 1.06
CA ASP A 40 14.96 8.34 2.25
C ASP A 40 14.41 9.63 2.86
N GLU A 41 13.85 10.52 2.03
CA GLU A 41 13.22 11.77 2.44
C GLU A 41 11.79 11.58 2.97
N VAL A 42 10.97 10.77 2.29
CA VAL A 42 9.52 10.73 2.57
C VAL A 42 9.08 9.63 3.54
N VAL A 43 9.80 8.51 3.63
CA VAL A 43 9.35 7.35 4.41
C VAL A 43 9.80 7.52 5.86
N PRO A 44 8.89 7.62 6.86
CA PRO A 44 9.30 7.71 8.25
C PRO A 44 9.80 6.36 8.78
N ASP A 45 10.59 6.38 9.85
CA ASP A 45 11.17 5.17 10.44
C ASP A 45 10.12 4.14 10.86
N ALA A 46 8.96 4.57 11.35
CA ALA A 46 7.86 3.67 11.70
C ALA A 46 7.30 2.90 10.47
N ALA A 47 7.31 3.51 9.28
CA ALA A 47 6.90 2.84 8.05
C ALA A 47 7.97 1.87 7.53
N ARG A 48 9.26 2.22 7.71
CA ARG A 48 10.36 1.28 7.45
C ARG A 48 10.28 0.07 8.38
N GLU A 49 10.08 0.31 9.67
CA GLU A 49 9.92 -0.72 10.69
C GLU A 49 8.74 -1.66 10.37
N LEU A 50 7.58 -1.10 10.00
CA LEU A 50 6.42 -1.91 9.58
C LEU A 50 6.77 -2.82 8.40
N GLY A 51 7.44 -2.28 7.38
CA GLY A 51 7.87 -3.05 6.21
C GLY A 51 8.83 -4.18 6.58
N THR A 52 9.85 -3.90 7.38
CA THR A 52 10.80 -4.91 7.86
C THR A 52 10.11 -6.00 8.66
N VAL A 53 9.26 -5.62 9.63
CA VAL A 53 8.55 -6.60 10.46
C VAL A 53 7.61 -7.46 9.62
N MET A 54 6.89 -6.87 8.67
CA MET A 54 6.00 -7.65 7.81
C MET A 54 6.77 -8.60 6.89
N SER A 55 7.93 -8.20 6.37
CA SER A 55 8.83 -9.09 5.61
C SER A 55 9.31 -10.25 6.49
N ASP A 56 9.76 -9.95 7.72
CA ASP A 56 10.30 -10.96 8.65
C ASP A 56 9.28 -12.04 9.07
N ILE A 57 7.98 -11.70 9.19
CA ILE A 57 6.95 -12.63 9.66
C ILE A 57 6.26 -13.44 8.55
N HIS A 58 6.44 -13.09 7.27
CA HIS A 58 5.85 -13.84 6.14
C HIS A 58 6.86 -14.87 5.62
N VAL A 59 6.86 -16.06 6.22
CA VAL A 59 7.74 -17.17 5.79
C VAL A 59 7.49 -17.49 4.31
N ASN A 60 8.54 -17.42 3.49
CA ASN A 60 8.51 -17.59 2.02
C ASN A 60 7.73 -16.50 1.25
N GLY A 61 7.34 -15.43 1.92
CA GLY A 61 6.81 -14.21 1.34
C GLY A 61 7.78 -13.05 1.46
N ASP A 62 7.33 -11.85 1.12
CA ASP A 62 8.03 -10.60 1.36
C ASP A 62 7.03 -9.45 1.52
N ALA A 63 7.48 -8.32 2.06
CA ALA A 63 6.70 -7.10 2.17
C ALA A 63 7.45 -5.90 1.57
N HIS A 64 6.77 -5.20 0.67
CA HIS A 64 7.35 -4.09 -0.07
C HIS A 64 6.53 -2.81 0.09
N LEU A 65 7.21 -1.73 0.47
CA LEU A 65 6.63 -0.40 0.60
C LEU A 65 7.09 0.52 -0.53
N GLY A 66 6.14 0.94 -1.37
CA GLY A 66 6.32 1.94 -2.42
C GLY A 66 5.61 3.23 -2.06
N VAL A 67 6.16 4.35 -2.49
CA VAL A 67 5.51 5.66 -2.36
C VAL A 67 5.65 6.37 -3.70
N VAL A 68 4.55 6.96 -4.17
CA VAL A 68 4.52 7.79 -5.38
C VAL A 68 3.79 9.08 -5.10
N ARG A 69 4.11 10.13 -5.85
CA ARG A 69 3.46 11.44 -5.75
C ARG A 69 2.47 11.65 -6.88
N VAL A 70 1.28 12.10 -6.51
CA VAL A 70 0.25 12.58 -7.44
C VAL A 70 0.46 14.09 -7.61
N PRO A 71 0.87 14.58 -8.80
CA PRO A 71 1.09 16.02 -8.99
C PRO A 71 -0.24 16.80 -8.90
N PRO A 72 -0.19 18.11 -8.59
CA PRO A 72 -1.36 19.00 -8.60
C PRO A 72 -2.06 19.05 -9.96
N ASN A 73 -3.38 18.96 -9.94
CA ASN A 73 -4.24 19.12 -11.09
C ASN A 73 -5.65 19.50 -10.61
N ASP A 74 -6.15 20.67 -11.00
CA ASP A 74 -7.38 21.25 -10.46
C ASP A 74 -8.61 20.31 -10.61
N ALA A 75 -8.75 19.64 -11.74
CA ALA A 75 -9.87 18.73 -11.98
C ALA A 75 -9.76 17.46 -11.13
N LEU A 76 -8.55 16.90 -10.98
CA LEU A 76 -8.33 15.79 -10.06
C LEU A 76 -8.51 16.21 -8.62
N ASP A 77 -8.04 17.39 -8.23
CA ASP A 77 -8.10 17.93 -6.87
C ASP A 77 -9.54 18.13 -6.42
N TRP A 78 -10.37 18.67 -7.31
CA TRP A 78 -11.81 18.75 -7.11
C TRP A 78 -12.45 17.38 -6.84
N HIS A 79 -11.99 16.33 -7.53
CA HIS A 79 -12.51 14.97 -7.37
C HIS A 79 -11.94 14.25 -6.13
N LEU A 80 -10.64 14.41 -5.86
CA LEU A 80 -9.90 13.75 -4.79
C LEU A 80 -10.21 14.34 -3.41
N SER A 81 -10.46 15.65 -3.34
CA SER A 81 -10.93 16.35 -2.13
C SER A 81 -12.32 15.89 -1.68
N ARG A 82 -13.08 15.26 -2.58
CA ARG A 82 -14.35 14.63 -2.24
C ARG A 82 -14.11 13.21 -1.75
N GLY A 83 -14.89 12.81 -0.74
CA GLY A 83 -14.88 11.45 -0.17
C GLY A 83 -15.39 10.35 -1.11
N GLY A 84 -15.34 10.58 -2.43
CA GLY A 84 -15.64 9.58 -3.44
C GLY A 84 -14.60 8.47 -3.47
N ARG A 85 -15.00 7.33 -4.05
CA ARG A 85 -14.11 6.18 -4.25
C ARG A 85 -12.97 6.57 -5.19
N LYS A 86 -11.75 6.25 -4.79
CA LYS A 86 -10.49 6.56 -5.50
C LYS A 86 -9.89 5.32 -6.19
N GLU A 87 -10.71 4.30 -6.46
CA GLU A 87 -10.27 3.03 -7.07
C GLU A 87 -9.57 3.24 -8.42
N TRP A 88 -10.01 4.21 -9.21
CA TRP A 88 -9.34 4.56 -10.47
C TRP A 88 -7.90 5.06 -10.22
N LEU A 89 -7.68 5.90 -9.20
CA LEU A 89 -6.36 6.38 -8.82
C LEU A 89 -5.48 5.22 -8.37
N TYR A 90 -6.05 4.29 -7.60
CA TYR A 90 -5.30 3.12 -7.13
C TYR A 90 -4.84 2.26 -8.30
N ARG A 91 -5.68 2.05 -9.31
CA ARG A 91 -5.30 1.33 -10.54
C ARG A 91 -4.20 2.08 -11.30
N ASP A 92 -4.33 3.39 -11.46
CA ASP A 92 -3.32 4.21 -12.13
C ASP A 92 -1.98 4.17 -11.38
N VAL A 93 -2.00 4.18 -10.05
CA VAL A 93 -0.82 4.01 -9.20
C VAL A 93 -0.19 2.63 -9.40
N LEU A 94 -1.00 1.56 -9.34
CA LEU A 94 -0.52 0.19 -9.51
C LEU A 94 0.10 -0.07 -10.90
N ALA A 95 -0.36 0.62 -11.93
CA ALA A 95 0.14 0.50 -13.30
C ALA A 95 1.22 1.53 -13.67
N SER A 96 1.68 2.35 -12.72
CA SER A 96 2.59 3.46 -13.02
C SER A 96 4.06 3.05 -13.02
N ASP A 97 4.82 3.61 -13.96
CA ASP A 97 6.29 3.50 -13.97
C ASP A 97 6.90 4.05 -12.66
N ALA A 98 6.27 5.07 -12.05
CA ALA A 98 6.71 5.62 -10.78
C ALA A 98 6.65 4.60 -9.64
N LEU A 99 5.65 3.71 -9.64
CA LEU A 99 5.56 2.64 -8.66
C LEU A 99 6.58 1.53 -8.97
N SER A 100 6.76 1.19 -10.25
CA SER A 100 7.79 0.25 -10.70
C SER A 100 9.19 0.70 -10.26
N ASP A 101 9.49 2.00 -10.36
CA ASP A 101 10.72 2.60 -9.86
C ASP A 101 10.82 2.55 -8.33
N ALA A 102 9.72 2.75 -7.62
CA ALA A 102 9.68 2.73 -6.15
C ALA A 102 9.82 1.31 -5.56
N LEU A 103 9.44 0.30 -6.34
CA LEU A 103 9.42 -1.11 -5.97
C LEU A 103 10.25 -1.97 -6.95
N PRO A 104 11.55 -1.71 -7.13
CA PRO A 104 12.36 -2.38 -8.16
C PRO A 104 12.59 -3.88 -7.89
N ALA A 105 12.28 -4.34 -6.68
CA ALA A 105 12.28 -5.77 -6.35
C ALA A 105 11.11 -6.52 -7.02
N LEU A 106 10.04 -5.79 -7.36
CA LEU A 106 8.86 -6.27 -8.06
C LEU A 106 9.05 -6.00 -9.56
N ASP A 107 8.98 -7.04 -10.41
CA ASP A 107 8.91 -6.84 -11.87
C ASP A 107 7.50 -6.39 -12.25
N LEU A 108 7.24 -5.09 -12.09
CA LEU A 108 5.97 -4.42 -12.43
C LEU A 108 5.94 -3.93 -13.87
N SER A 109 6.63 -4.62 -14.78
CA SER A 109 6.63 -4.25 -16.20
C SER A 109 5.20 -4.30 -16.75
N PRO A 110 4.79 -3.40 -17.67
CA PRO A 110 3.41 -3.32 -18.17
C PRO A 110 2.83 -4.63 -18.73
N ASP A 111 3.70 -5.49 -19.29
CA ASP A 111 3.35 -6.81 -19.82
C ASP A 111 3.09 -7.88 -18.74
N ARG A 112 3.39 -7.56 -17.47
CA ARG A 112 3.10 -8.41 -16.30
C ARG A 112 1.74 -8.11 -15.69
N HIS A 113 1.01 -7.08 -16.09
CA HIS A 113 -0.34 -6.89 -15.56
C HIS A 113 -1.32 -7.89 -16.21
N PRO A 114 -2.08 -8.67 -15.43
CA PRO A 114 -3.09 -9.57 -15.97
C PRO A 114 -4.20 -8.76 -16.66
N GLN A 115 -4.88 -9.35 -17.65
CA GLN A 115 -5.85 -8.61 -18.48
C GLN A 115 -7.03 -8.00 -17.69
N ASP A 116 -7.30 -8.50 -16.50
CA ASP A 116 -8.39 -8.15 -15.60
C ASP A 116 -7.94 -7.35 -14.36
N TYR A 117 -6.70 -6.85 -14.30
CA TYR A 117 -6.23 -5.99 -13.19
C TYR A 117 -7.06 -4.70 -13.00
N THR A 118 -7.92 -4.37 -13.97
CA THR A 118 -8.87 -3.26 -13.86
C THR A 118 -10.13 -3.59 -13.07
N ASP A 119 -10.39 -4.86 -12.73
CA ASP A 119 -11.59 -5.33 -12.03
C ASP A 119 -11.26 -5.90 -10.64
N LEU A 120 -10.28 -5.32 -9.95
CA LEU A 120 -9.89 -5.70 -8.58
C LEU A 120 -11.02 -5.42 -7.58
N ASP A 121 -11.25 -6.36 -6.67
CA ASP A 121 -12.10 -6.19 -5.50
C ASP A 121 -11.35 -5.41 -4.42
N TRP A 122 -11.97 -4.32 -3.96
CA TRP A 122 -11.40 -3.41 -2.97
C TRP A 122 -12.18 -3.45 -1.65
N GLU A 123 -11.46 -3.73 -0.57
CA GLU A 123 -11.89 -3.38 0.77
C GLU A 123 -11.48 -1.94 1.08
N HIS A 124 -12.38 -1.18 1.73
CA HIS A 124 -12.12 0.21 2.09
C HIS A 124 -11.96 0.35 3.60
N TYR A 125 -10.92 1.05 4.01
CA TYR A 125 -10.62 1.34 5.39
C TYR A 125 -10.68 2.82 5.66
N SER A 126 -11.13 3.15 6.86
CA SER A 126 -11.02 4.50 7.38
C SER A 126 -9.71 4.66 8.14
N ALA A 127 -9.33 5.91 8.35
CA ALA A 127 -8.23 6.25 9.23
C ALA A 127 -8.38 5.71 10.66
N TYR A 128 -9.62 5.50 11.11
CA TYR A 128 -9.93 4.97 12.44
C TYR A 128 -9.69 3.46 12.58
N THR A 129 -9.50 2.75 11.48
CA THR A 129 -9.47 1.28 11.47
C THR A 129 -8.20 0.70 10.84
N LEU A 130 -7.49 1.46 10.00
CA LEU A 130 -6.33 0.97 9.25
C LEU A 130 -5.27 0.30 10.14
N ASP A 131 -4.92 0.92 11.26
CA ASP A 131 -3.99 0.39 12.25
C ASP A 131 -4.39 -0.99 12.80
N GLY A 132 -5.69 -1.23 13.02
CA GLY A 132 -6.25 -2.51 13.44
C GLY A 132 -6.18 -3.57 12.33
N HIS A 133 -6.36 -3.16 11.07
CA HIS A 133 -6.19 -4.05 9.92
C HIS A 133 -4.73 -4.45 9.74
N LEU A 134 -3.79 -3.50 9.83
CA LEU A 134 -2.35 -3.79 9.81
C LEU A 134 -1.96 -4.73 10.95
N ALA A 135 -2.45 -4.47 12.17
CA ALA A 135 -2.22 -5.33 13.32
C ALA A 135 -2.74 -6.76 13.11
N ARG A 136 -3.87 -6.93 12.42
CA ARG A 136 -4.40 -8.27 12.09
C ARG A 136 -3.44 -9.06 11.20
N HIS A 137 -2.80 -8.43 10.21
CA HIS A 137 -1.79 -9.10 9.38
C HIS A 137 -0.50 -9.38 10.15
N LEU A 138 -0.08 -8.44 11.00
CA LEU A 138 1.09 -8.63 11.88
C LEU A 138 0.95 -9.80 12.87
N VAL A 139 -0.27 -10.07 13.32
CA VAL A 139 -0.60 -11.20 14.21
C VAL A 139 -0.89 -12.48 13.43
N GLY A 140 -1.49 -12.37 12.26
CA GLY A 140 -1.85 -13.51 11.43
C GLY A 140 -0.64 -14.20 10.80
N GLY A 141 0.43 -13.44 10.52
CA GLY A 141 1.60 -13.92 9.78
C GLY A 141 1.23 -14.37 8.36
N GLY A 142 2.20 -14.98 7.67
CA GLY A 142 1.95 -15.70 6.42
C GLY A 142 1.15 -16.99 6.65
N ALA A 143 0.46 -17.47 5.60
CA ALA A 143 -0.46 -18.61 5.64
C ALA A 143 0.08 -19.89 6.30
N TYR A 144 1.40 -20.08 6.35
CA TYR A 144 2.06 -21.32 6.74
C TYR A 144 2.03 -21.65 8.24
N TYR A 145 1.91 -20.70 9.16
CA TYR A 145 1.94 -21.04 10.61
C TYR A 145 0.74 -21.89 11.04
N ASN A 146 -0.43 -21.68 10.43
CA ASN A 146 -1.62 -22.48 10.72
C ASN A 146 -1.53 -23.93 10.19
N PHE A 147 -0.56 -24.22 9.32
CA PHE A 147 -0.29 -25.57 8.80
C PHE A 147 0.86 -26.28 9.52
N LEU A 148 1.57 -25.59 10.43
CA LEU A 148 2.58 -26.19 11.30
C LEU A 148 1.95 -26.91 12.51
N GLU A 149 0.64 -26.75 12.75
CA GLU A 149 -0.08 -27.58 13.71
C GLU A 149 -0.50 -28.94 13.09
N PRO A 150 -0.41 -30.06 13.83
CA PRO A 150 -0.81 -31.38 13.34
C PRO A 150 -2.24 -31.39 12.78
N PRO A 151 -2.51 -32.12 11.68
CA PRO A 151 -1.85 -33.37 11.29
C PRO A 151 -0.88 -33.28 10.12
N PHE A 152 -0.45 -32.08 9.70
CA PHE A 152 0.25 -31.91 8.42
C PHE A 152 1.78 -32.03 8.47
N HIS A 153 2.41 -32.24 9.65
CA HIS A 153 3.84 -32.56 9.73
C HIS A 153 4.16 -33.65 10.78
N ASP A 154 5.11 -34.51 10.41
CA ASP A 154 5.84 -35.42 11.31
C ASP A 154 6.71 -34.53 12.22
N VAL A 155 6.45 -34.55 13.52
CA VAL A 155 7.00 -33.62 14.54
C VAL A 155 8.53 -33.67 14.72
N ASP A 156 9.23 -34.49 13.93
CA ASP A 156 10.68 -34.70 14.00
C ASP A 156 11.42 -34.32 12.70
N ALA A 157 10.75 -33.77 11.68
CA ALA A 157 11.40 -33.32 10.45
C ALA A 157 11.95 -31.90 10.62
N GLU A 158 13.26 -31.76 10.89
CA GLU A 158 13.98 -30.50 10.71
C GLU A 158 13.84 -30.03 9.26
N ILE A 159 13.05 -28.99 8.99
CA ILE A 159 13.00 -28.34 7.69
C ILE A 159 14.19 -27.37 7.63
N PRO A 160 15.22 -27.61 6.79
CA PRO A 160 16.38 -26.74 6.74
C PRO A 160 15.96 -25.34 6.24
N GLY A 161 16.21 -24.30 7.04
CA GLY A 161 15.82 -22.91 6.74
C GLY A 161 14.62 -22.38 7.55
N TYR A 162 13.99 -23.23 8.38
CA TYR A 162 12.86 -22.86 9.27
C TYR A 162 13.29 -22.63 10.74
N GLU A 163 14.57 -22.33 10.99
CA GLU A 163 15.03 -21.98 12.34
C GLU A 163 14.68 -20.51 12.64
N HIS A 164 13.75 -20.30 13.58
CA HIS A 164 13.47 -19.02 14.25
C HIS A 164 12.68 -17.94 13.50
N VAL A 165 11.72 -18.29 12.64
CA VAL A 165 10.78 -17.25 12.16
C VAL A 165 9.70 -16.99 13.23
N PRO A 166 9.47 -15.73 13.67
CA PRO A 166 8.43 -15.44 14.66
C PRO A 166 7.03 -15.68 14.09
N GLU A 167 6.21 -16.48 14.78
CA GLU A 167 4.79 -16.74 14.42
C GLU A 167 3.94 -15.46 14.34
N SER A 168 4.38 -14.40 15.04
CA SER A 168 3.75 -13.09 15.04
C SER A 168 4.73 -12.03 15.51
N TYR A 169 4.44 -10.77 15.20
CA TYR A 169 5.16 -9.65 15.81
C TYR A 169 4.66 -9.40 17.23
N GLY A 170 5.43 -9.87 18.22
CA GLY A 170 5.15 -9.63 19.64
C GLY A 170 3.78 -10.15 20.08
N ASP A 171 3.16 -9.48 21.05
CA ASP A 171 1.75 -9.73 21.37
C ASP A 171 0.79 -8.90 20.49
N ARG A 172 -0.51 -9.18 20.55
CA ARG A 172 -1.53 -8.41 19.79
C ARG A 172 -1.49 -6.91 20.09
N GLY A 173 -1.04 -6.52 21.28
CA GLY A 173 -0.83 -5.13 21.65
C GLY A 173 0.41 -4.53 20.99
N ASP A 174 1.50 -5.28 20.84
CA ASP A 174 2.68 -4.85 20.08
C ASP A 174 2.34 -4.62 18.61
N ALA A 175 1.63 -5.56 17.98
CA ALA A 175 1.15 -5.42 16.61
C ALA A 175 0.25 -4.19 16.43
N LYS A 176 -0.68 -3.96 17.37
CA LYS A 176 -1.53 -2.77 17.36
C LYS A 176 -0.73 -1.48 17.49
N ARG A 177 0.23 -1.42 18.43
CA ARG A 177 1.10 -0.25 18.62
C ARG A 177 1.96 0.05 17.39
N LEU A 178 2.46 -0.97 16.70
CA LEU A 178 3.22 -0.77 15.45
C LEU A 178 2.33 -0.18 14.36
N GLY A 179 1.11 -0.71 14.18
CA GLY A 179 0.13 -0.13 13.25
C GLY A 179 -0.24 1.32 13.59
N GLU A 180 -0.43 1.64 14.88
CA GLU A 180 -0.70 3.01 15.36
C GLU A 180 0.47 3.95 15.04
N ARG A 181 1.71 3.56 15.34
CA ARG A 181 2.91 4.36 15.02
C ARG A 181 3.04 4.61 13.52
N PHE A 182 2.75 3.62 12.68
CA PHE A 182 2.74 3.80 11.23
C PHE A 182 1.70 4.85 10.82
N VAL A 183 0.45 4.68 11.26
CA VAL A 183 -0.63 5.61 10.88
C VAL A 183 -0.33 7.02 11.38
N GLU A 184 0.16 7.17 12.61
CA GLU A 184 0.54 8.46 13.18
C GLU A 184 1.72 9.10 12.42
N ALA A 185 2.78 8.34 12.12
CA ALA A 185 3.96 8.86 11.44
C ALA A 185 3.67 9.26 9.98
N VAL A 186 2.83 8.50 9.28
CA VAL A 186 2.52 8.74 7.87
C VAL A 186 1.40 9.75 7.71
N PHE A 187 0.29 9.57 8.43
CA PHE A 187 -0.95 10.31 8.23
C PHE A 187 -1.28 11.29 9.38
N GLY A 188 -0.61 11.17 10.53
CA GLY A 188 -0.91 12.01 11.72
C GLY A 188 -2.38 11.94 12.13
N GLU A 189 -2.93 13.07 12.55
CA GLU A 189 -4.34 13.20 12.95
C GLU A 189 -5.28 13.56 11.78
N ARG A 190 -4.88 13.29 10.53
CA ARG A 190 -5.59 13.70 9.30
C ARG A 190 -6.72 12.74 8.90
N TYR A 191 -7.52 12.30 9.86
CA TYR A 191 -8.44 11.17 9.74
C TYR A 191 -9.49 11.26 8.60
N GLY A 192 -9.77 12.46 8.08
CA GLY A 192 -10.68 12.69 6.95
C GLY A 192 -9.99 13.00 5.62
N GLU A 193 -8.68 13.19 5.62
CA GLU A 193 -7.90 13.67 4.48
C GLU A 193 -7.08 12.56 3.82
N PHE A 194 -7.14 11.33 4.33
CA PHE A 194 -6.60 10.18 3.62
C PHE A 194 -7.64 9.09 3.41
N SER A 195 -7.43 8.30 2.38
CA SER A 195 -8.18 7.09 2.10
C SER A 195 -7.25 5.90 2.13
N ALA A 196 -7.74 4.77 2.62
CA ALA A 196 -7.01 3.51 2.58
C ALA A 196 -7.91 2.42 1.99
N SER A 197 -7.33 1.60 1.14
CA SER A 197 -7.99 0.44 0.58
C SER A 197 -7.02 -0.72 0.50
N ALA A 198 -7.56 -1.93 0.49
CA ALA A 198 -6.78 -3.10 0.15
C ALA A 198 -7.48 -3.98 -0.87
N THR A 199 -6.68 -4.70 -1.63
CA THR A 199 -7.15 -5.81 -2.47
C THR A 199 -6.35 -7.06 -2.13
N PHE A 200 -7.02 -8.20 -2.20
CA PHE A 200 -6.45 -9.53 -2.06
C PHE A 200 -6.23 -10.18 -3.43
N ASP A 201 -6.67 -9.50 -4.50
CA ASP A 201 -6.50 -9.97 -5.86
C ASP A 201 -5.07 -9.71 -6.34
N ARG A 202 -4.55 -10.68 -7.09
CA ARG A 202 -3.29 -10.52 -7.83
C ARG A 202 -3.50 -9.51 -8.96
N TRP A 203 -2.66 -8.48 -9.01
CA TRP A 203 -2.70 -7.43 -10.03
C TRP A 203 -1.42 -7.31 -10.87
N CYS A 204 -0.41 -8.15 -10.60
CA CYS A 204 0.77 -8.31 -11.45
C CYS A 204 1.26 -9.76 -11.44
N ASP A 205 1.93 -10.15 -12.53
CA ASP A 205 2.43 -11.49 -12.79
C ASP A 205 3.91 -11.67 -12.45
N TRP A 206 4.46 -10.79 -11.61
CA TRP A 206 5.84 -10.85 -11.14
C TRP A 206 6.20 -12.23 -10.55
N PHE A 207 5.26 -12.90 -9.88
CA PHE A 207 5.50 -14.22 -9.31
C PHE A 207 5.27 -15.36 -10.29
N GLU A 208 6.37 -16.01 -10.68
CA GLU A 208 6.36 -17.31 -11.34
C GLU A 208 6.02 -18.41 -10.31
N SER A 209 4.73 -18.80 -10.25
CA SER A 209 4.21 -20.11 -9.82
C SER A 209 4.28 -20.59 -8.35
N VAL A 210 4.88 -19.89 -7.38
CA VAL A 210 5.00 -20.42 -5.99
C VAL A 210 4.53 -19.45 -4.88
N ALA A 211 4.33 -18.16 -5.17
CA ALA A 211 3.90 -17.18 -4.17
C ALA A 211 2.40 -16.84 -4.29
N ALA A 212 1.69 -16.93 -3.18
CA ALA A 212 0.32 -16.45 -3.02
C ALA A 212 0.32 -14.93 -2.81
N TRP A 213 -0.65 -14.24 -3.42
CA TRP A 213 -0.87 -12.83 -3.16
C TRP A 213 -1.65 -12.70 -1.85
N ASP A 214 -1.05 -12.14 -0.81
CA ASP A 214 -1.74 -12.00 0.48
C ASP A 214 -2.56 -10.71 0.51
N VAL A 215 -1.94 -9.54 0.31
CA VAL A 215 -2.67 -8.27 0.33
C VAL A 215 -1.86 -7.14 -0.29
N THR A 216 -2.54 -6.25 -1.02
CA THR A 216 -2.00 -4.93 -1.39
C THR A 216 -2.80 -3.85 -0.70
N TYR A 217 -2.16 -3.00 0.08
CA TYR A 217 -2.75 -1.74 0.54
C TYR A 217 -2.39 -0.61 -0.42
N VAL A 218 -3.36 0.24 -0.73
CA VAL A 218 -3.14 1.55 -1.35
C VAL A 218 -3.76 2.61 -0.46
N CYS A 219 -2.94 3.50 0.07
CA CYS A 219 -3.35 4.62 0.90
C CYS A 219 -3.00 5.94 0.21
N PHE A 220 -3.93 6.87 0.11
CA PHE A 220 -3.69 8.17 -0.50
C PHE A 220 -3.92 9.29 0.52
N ASP A 221 -2.87 10.06 0.81
CA ASP A 221 -2.93 11.26 1.65
C ASP A 221 -3.15 12.50 0.76
N GLN A 222 -4.30 13.17 0.93
CA GLN A 222 -4.67 14.35 0.15
C GLN A 222 -3.75 15.54 0.42
N ARG A 223 -3.19 15.66 1.62
CA ARG A 223 -2.36 16.81 2.01
C ARG A 223 -0.97 16.72 1.41
N THR A 224 -0.33 15.56 1.54
CA THR A 224 1.02 15.36 0.98
C THR A 224 0.99 14.93 -0.48
N ARG A 225 -0.20 14.55 -0.98
CA ARG A 225 -0.43 13.98 -2.32
C ARG A 225 0.41 12.74 -2.59
N LEU A 226 0.70 12.00 -1.52
CA LEU A 226 1.45 10.75 -1.61
C LEU A 226 0.48 9.58 -1.61
N ALA A 227 0.65 8.68 -2.58
CA ALA A 227 0.07 7.36 -2.58
C ALA A 227 1.10 6.36 -2.05
N TRP A 228 0.74 5.69 -0.96
CA TRP A 228 1.52 4.66 -0.28
C TRP A 228 0.98 3.30 -0.70
N VAL A 229 1.84 2.48 -1.27
CA VAL A 229 1.51 1.13 -1.72
C VAL A 229 2.27 0.14 -0.85
N PHE A 230 1.55 -0.74 -0.19
CA PHE A 230 2.14 -1.78 0.63
C PHE A 230 1.74 -3.14 0.09
N VAL A 231 2.70 -3.88 -0.46
CA VAL A 231 2.50 -5.20 -1.04
C VAL A 231 2.99 -6.24 -0.05
N VAL A 232 2.14 -7.18 0.32
CA VAL A 232 2.47 -8.35 1.12
C VAL A 232 2.19 -9.60 0.32
N THR A 233 3.16 -10.50 0.33
CA THR A 233 3.14 -11.73 -0.44
C THR A 233 3.40 -12.88 0.52
N GLY A 234 2.88 -14.05 0.21
CA GLY A 234 3.11 -15.30 0.93
C GLY A 234 3.55 -16.38 -0.04
N ALA A 235 3.93 -17.57 0.45
CA ALA A 235 3.93 -18.77 -0.37
C ALA A 235 2.57 -19.49 -0.26
N ASP A 236 2.16 -20.15 -1.36
CA ASP A 236 1.12 -21.19 -1.33
C ASP A 236 1.70 -22.54 -0.88
#